data_AF-A0A2N1QAJ9-F1
#
_entry.id   AF-A0A2N1QAJ9-F1
#
_cell.length_a   1.000
_cell.length_b   1.000
_cell.length_c   1.000
_cell.angle_alpha   90.00
_cell.angle_beta   90.00
_cell.angle_gamma   90.00
#
_symmetry.space_group_name_H-M   'P 1'
#
loop_
_entity.id
_entity.type
_entity.pdbx_description
1 polymer ?
#
loop_
_entity_poly.entity_id
_entity_poly.type
_entity_poly.pdbx_seq_one_letter_code
_entity_poly.pdbx_strand_id
1 'polypeptide(L)'
;MKKNIFKRILESILEGVKSSFKWLYKNRQALTYVFVLIISLSYFVYVLGYSTNWAMVISETRGGSFYRASQSANRLMGELGFITVLVVLITLSFGSIKRKKFYISNIVLSLLSSVLLIVSALITLYYNSVLNRMYARITEEEVPAYLYAVHGAGEKSFQVFKIGNVLSVFMIVAAVMLLIFLVQKLRAQKERARLIEKMVISHEH
;
A
#
# COMPACT_ATOMS: atom_id res chain seq x y z
N MET A 1 -44.00 7.37 27.64
CA MET A 1 -43.75 7.72 26.21
C MET A 1 -42.27 7.82 25.79
N LYS A 2 -41.32 8.25 26.64
CA LYS A 2 -39.89 8.43 26.24
C LYS A 2 -39.11 7.14 25.87
N LYS A 3 -39.48 5.96 26.41
CA LYS A 3 -38.78 4.68 26.13
C LYS A 3 -38.86 4.20 24.66
N ASN A 4 -39.89 4.63 23.91
CA ASN A 4 -40.07 4.20 22.51
C ASN A 4 -39.23 4.99 21.49
N ILE A 5 -38.86 6.23 21.81
CA ILE A 5 -38.07 7.08 20.90
C ILE A 5 -36.63 6.59 20.86
N PHE A 6 -36.04 6.30 22.03
CA PHE A 6 -34.68 5.80 22.12
C PHE A 6 -34.51 4.43 21.43
N LYS A 7 -35.52 3.54 21.59
CA LYS A 7 -35.55 2.25 20.90
C LYS A 7 -35.60 2.40 19.38
N ARG A 8 -36.45 3.29 18.86
CA ARG A 8 -36.53 3.57 17.40
C ARG A 8 -35.26 4.18 16.83
N ILE A 9 -34.61 5.09 17.56
CA ILE A 9 -33.31 5.65 17.16
C ILE A 9 -32.25 4.55 17.11
N LEU A 10 -32.17 3.71 18.15
CA LEU A 10 -31.20 2.61 18.22
C LEU A 10 -31.44 1.56 17.12
N GLU A 11 -32.68 1.21 16.84
CA GLU A 11 -33.07 0.30 15.76
C GLU A 11 -32.68 0.86 14.39
N SER A 12 -32.94 2.14 14.13
CA SER A 12 -32.54 2.81 12.89
C SER A 12 -31.01 2.86 12.72
N ILE A 13 -30.26 3.14 13.79
CA ILE A 13 -28.79 3.09 13.77
C ILE A 13 -28.31 1.67 13.48
N LEU A 14 -28.86 0.66 14.14
CA LEU A 14 -28.51 -0.75 13.93
C LEU A 14 -28.80 -1.22 12.50
N GLU A 15 -29.92 -0.81 11.93
CA GLU A 15 -30.27 -1.08 10.52
C GLU A 15 -29.30 -0.38 9.57
N GLY A 16 -28.96 0.88 9.84
CA GLY A 16 -27.93 1.62 9.10
C GLY A 16 -26.59 0.90 9.10
N VAL A 17 -26.11 0.49 10.28
CA VAL A 17 -24.86 -0.26 10.45
C VAL A 17 -24.91 -1.59 9.70
N LYS A 18 -26.00 -2.37 9.83
CA LYS A 18 -26.17 -3.64 9.09
C LYS A 18 -26.17 -3.43 7.58
N SER A 19 -26.82 -2.36 7.10
CA SER A 19 -26.83 -1.99 5.68
C SER A 19 -25.43 -1.67 5.17
N SER A 20 -24.66 -0.87 5.91
CA SER A 20 -23.27 -0.56 5.60
C SER A 20 -22.38 -1.80 5.57
N PHE A 21 -22.51 -2.72 6.52
CA PHE A 21 -21.75 -3.98 6.51
C PHE A 21 -22.11 -4.87 5.31
N LYS A 22 -23.39 -4.97 4.95
CA LYS A 22 -23.81 -5.69 3.73
C LYS A 22 -23.21 -5.07 2.48
N TRP A 23 -23.20 -3.74 2.39
CA TRP A 23 -22.60 -3.02 1.26
C TRP A 23 -21.08 -3.25 1.18
N LEU A 24 -20.38 -3.16 2.31
CA LEU A 24 -18.94 -3.44 2.40
C LEU A 24 -18.62 -4.87 1.96
N TYR A 25 -19.40 -5.85 2.45
CA TYR A 25 -19.21 -7.25 2.09
C TYR A 25 -19.44 -7.49 0.58
N LYS A 26 -20.49 -6.88 0.01
CA LYS A 26 -20.81 -6.96 -1.42
C LYS A 26 -19.68 -6.37 -2.29
N ASN A 27 -19.09 -5.26 -1.86
CA ASN A 27 -18.09 -4.52 -2.63
C ASN A 27 -16.63 -4.80 -2.22
N ARG A 28 -16.39 -5.76 -1.31
CA ARG A 28 -15.06 -6.05 -0.73
C ARG A 28 -13.94 -6.22 -1.74
N GLN A 29 -14.23 -6.83 -2.90
CA GLN A 29 -13.24 -7.05 -3.96
C GLN A 29 -12.77 -5.72 -4.57
N ALA A 30 -13.73 -4.87 -4.95
CA ALA A 30 -13.42 -3.56 -5.50
C ALA A 30 -12.69 -2.70 -4.48
N LEU A 31 -13.17 -2.68 -3.22
CA LEU A 31 -12.55 -1.93 -2.14
C LEU A 31 -11.10 -2.37 -1.88
N THR A 32 -10.85 -3.68 -1.84
CA THR A 32 -9.49 -4.21 -1.62
C THR A 32 -8.56 -3.79 -2.74
N TYR A 33 -8.95 -3.97 -4.00
CA TYR A 33 -8.07 -3.61 -5.11
C TYR A 33 -7.89 -2.10 -5.28
N VAL A 34 -8.93 -1.29 -5.04
CA VAL A 34 -8.81 0.17 -5.04
C VAL A 34 -7.86 0.62 -3.93
N PHE A 35 -7.97 0.05 -2.73
CA PHE A 35 -7.06 0.36 -1.64
C PHE A 35 -5.61 0.00 -1.98
N VAL A 36 -5.36 -1.20 -2.49
CA VAL A 36 -4.04 -1.65 -2.96
C VAL A 36 -3.47 -0.70 -4.03
N LEU A 37 -4.31 -0.26 -4.97
CA LEU A 37 -3.90 0.70 -6.01
C LEU A 37 -3.53 2.06 -5.45
N ILE A 38 -4.37 2.64 -4.58
CA ILE A 38 -4.11 3.93 -3.95
C ILE A 38 -2.79 3.87 -3.20
N ILE A 39 -2.57 2.84 -2.38
CA ILE A 39 -1.34 2.68 -1.62
C ILE A 39 -0.12 2.54 -2.53
N SER A 40 -0.23 1.77 -3.61
CA SER A 40 0.87 1.60 -4.58
C SER A 40 1.22 2.91 -5.30
N LEU A 41 0.21 3.68 -5.70
CA LEU A 41 0.40 4.99 -6.33
C LEU A 41 0.98 6.00 -5.34
N SER A 42 0.46 6.05 -4.11
CA SER A 42 0.99 6.92 -3.05
C SER A 42 2.45 6.60 -2.73
N TYR A 43 2.81 5.32 -2.69
CA TYR A 43 4.21 4.90 -2.53
C TYR A 43 5.06 5.35 -3.71
N PHE A 44 4.62 5.15 -4.95
CA PHE A 44 5.38 5.57 -6.13
C PHE A 44 5.59 7.08 -6.16
N VAL A 45 4.55 7.88 -5.89
CA VAL A 45 4.64 9.34 -5.76
C VAL A 45 5.62 9.74 -4.65
N TYR A 46 5.56 9.07 -3.50
CA TYR A 46 6.51 9.30 -2.41
C TYR A 46 7.96 9.07 -2.85
N VAL A 47 8.24 8.00 -3.59
CA VAL A 47 9.60 7.72 -4.06
C VAL A 47 10.07 8.76 -5.09
N LEU A 48 9.21 9.18 -6.01
CA LEU A 48 9.54 10.27 -6.94
C LEU A 48 9.92 11.58 -6.21
N GLY A 49 9.25 11.86 -5.08
CA GLY A 49 9.53 13.00 -4.22
C GLY A 49 10.59 12.77 -3.13
N TYR A 50 11.21 11.58 -3.06
CA TYR A 50 12.07 11.22 -1.92
C TYR A 50 13.31 12.11 -1.80
N SER A 51 13.89 12.49 -2.94
CA SER A 51 15.11 13.29 -3.02
C SER A 51 14.87 14.80 -3.19
N THR A 52 13.66 15.27 -3.45
CA THR A 52 13.45 16.66 -3.92
C THR A 52 13.81 17.73 -2.87
N ASN A 53 13.65 17.46 -1.58
CA ASN A 53 13.78 18.50 -0.56
C ASN A 53 15.21 18.72 -0.06
N TRP A 54 16.12 17.77 -0.24
CA TRP A 54 17.47 17.86 0.33
C TRP A 54 18.57 17.48 -0.67
N ALA A 55 18.24 16.90 -1.82
CA ALA A 55 19.24 16.45 -2.77
C ALA A 55 20.10 17.59 -3.31
N MET A 56 19.51 18.74 -3.67
CA MET A 56 20.26 19.90 -4.19
C MET A 56 21.21 20.47 -3.13
N VAL A 57 20.74 20.63 -1.89
CA VAL A 57 21.54 21.18 -0.78
C VAL A 57 22.73 20.27 -0.45
N ILE A 58 22.50 18.96 -0.41
CA ILE A 58 23.54 18.01 0.03
C ILE A 58 24.47 17.59 -1.12
N SER A 59 24.04 17.69 -2.38
CA SER A 59 24.92 17.43 -3.53
C SER A 59 26.05 18.43 -3.68
N GLU A 60 25.83 19.66 -3.24
CA GLU A 60 26.77 20.78 -3.40
C GLU A 60 27.74 20.93 -2.20
N THR A 61 27.66 20.03 -1.22
CA THR A 61 28.32 20.17 0.09
C THR A 61 29.11 18.93 0.50
N ARG A 62 29.74 18.95 1.68
CA ARG A 62 30.56 17.85 2.20
C ARG A 62 29.75 16.63 2.65
N GLY A 63 28.41 16.70 2.62
CA GLY A 63 27.49 15.59 2.91
C GLY A 63 27.40 14.49 1.83
N GLY A 64 28.39 14.38 0.95
CA GLY A 64 28.36 13.51 -0.24
C GLY A 64 28.24 12.01 0.05
N SER A 65 28.52 11.54 1.27
CA SER A 65 28.29 10.15 1.69
C SER A 65 26.80 9.84 1.85
N PHE A 66 26.06 10.72 2.53
CA PHE A 66 24.60 10.65 2.63
C PHE A 66 23.95 10.77 1.25
N TYR A 67 24.38 11.75 0.44
CA TYR A 67 23.84 11.93 -0.90
C TYR A 67 23.94 10.66 -1.74
N ARG A 68 25.13 10.04 -1.82
CA ARG A 68 25.31 8.80 -2.60
C ARG A 68 24.48 7.63 -2.08
N ALA A 69 24.45 7.43 -0.76
CA ALA A 69 23.64 6.38 -0.15
C ALA A 69 22.13 6.58 -0.42
N SER A 70 21.68 7.83 -0.34
CA SER A 70 20.29 8.20 -0.56
C SER A 70 19.85 8.05 -2.02
N GLN A 71 20.72 8.35 -2.99
CA GLN A 71 20.45 8.13 -4.42
C GLN A 71 20.35 6.64 -4.76
N SER A 72 21.21 5.82 -4.16
CA SER A 72 21.14 4.36 -4.30
C SER A 72 19.82 3.80 -3.74
N ALA A 73 19.42 4.26 -2.56
CA ALA A 73 18.14 3.89 -1.96
C ALA A 73 16.96 4.34 -2.84
N ASN A 74 16.97 5.59 -3.30
CA ASN A 74 15.91 6.16 -4.13
C ASN A 74 15.72 5.38 -5.43
N ARG A 75 16.83 5.04 -6.12
CA ARG A 75 16.79 4.26 -7.35
C ARG A 75 16.13 2.90 -7.13
N LEU A 76 16.58 2.15 -6.12
CA LEU A 76 16.04 0.83 -5.82
C LEU A 76 14.55 0.90 -5.41
N MET A 77 14.21 1.85 -4.54
CA MET A 77 12.83 2.08 -4.12
C MET A 77 11.95 2.49 -5.31
N GLY A 78 12.50 3.23 -6.27
CA GLY A 78 11.79 3.75 -7.44
C GLY A 78 11.50 2.66 -8.46
N GLU A 79 12.50 1.83 -8.75
CA GLU A 79 12.36 0.63 -9.57
C GLU A 79 11.30 -0.31 -8.98
N LEU A 80 11.35 -0.59 -7.67
CA LEU A 80 10.36 -1.41 -6.98
C LEU A 80 8.97 -0.77 -6.95
N GLY A 81 8.88 0.53 -6.71
CA GLY A 81 7.61 1.26 -6.72
C GLY A 81 6.92 1.20 -8.08
N PHE A 82 7.69 1.40 -9.15
CA PHE A 82 7.20 1.31 -10.52
C PHE A 82 6.71 -0.11 -10.86
N ILE A 83 7.53 -1.14 -10.56
CA ILE A 83 7.14 -2.54 -10.78
C ILE A 83 5.89 -2.90 -9.98
N THR A 84 5.79 -2.44 -8.72
CA THR A 84 4.61 -2.67 -7.87
C THR A 84 3.36 -2.08 -8.48
N VAL A 85 3.40 -0.83 -8.95
CA VAL A 85 2.27 -0.17 -9.62
C VAL A 85 1.86 -0.95 -10.87
N LEU A 86 2.81 -1.33 -11.73
CA LEU A 86 2.52 -2.10 -12.94
C LEU A 86 1.85 -3.44 -12.61
N VAL A 87 2.39 -4.20 -11.66
CA VAL A 87 1.82 -5.50 -11.26
C VAL A 87 0.42 -5.33 -10.68
N VAL A 88 0.18 -4.29 -9.87
CA VAL A 88 -1.16 -4.00 -9.32
C VAL A 88 -2.15 -3.61 -10.41
N LEU A 89 -1.76 -2.81 -11.41
CA LEU A 89 -2.60 -2.45 -12.55
C LEU A 89 -2.95 -3.68 -13.41
N ILE A 90 -1.98 -4.56 -13.63
CA ILE A 90 -2.21 -5.86 -14.30
C ILE A 90 -3.18 -6.70 -13.45
N THR A 91 -2.95 -6.81 -12.14
CA THR A 91 -3.81 -7.54 -11.20
C THR A 91 -5.26 -7.05 -11.26
N LEU A 92 -5.47 -5.73 -11.33
CA LEU A 92 -6.79 -5.11 -11.49
C LEU A 92 -7.44 -5.46 -12.85
N SER A 93 -6.65 -5.43 -13.93
CA SER A 93 -7.13 -5.70 -15.29
C SER A 93 -7.61 -7.15 -15.45
N PHE A 94 -6.86 -8.11 -14.91
CA PHE A 94 -7.22 -9.54 -14.92
C PHE A 94 -8.20 -9.93 -13.82
N GLY A 95 -8.18 -9.22 -12.69
CA GLY A 95 -9.06 -9.36 -11.54
C GLY A 95 -10.47 -8.78 -11.72
N SER A 96 -10.86 -8.46 -12.96
CA SER A 96 -12.15 -7.90 -13.39
C SER A 96 -13.26 -8.05 -12.34
N ILE A 97 -13.69 -6.90 -11.81
CA ILE A 97 -14.72 -6.72 -10.78
C ILE A 97 -16.02 -7.49 -11.08
N LYS A 98 -16.27 -7.83 -12.36
CA LYS A 98 -17.48 -8.51 -12.84
C LYS A 98 -17.29 -10.01 -13.15
N ARG A 99 -16.06 -10.54 -13.27
CA ARG A 99 -15.84 -11.93 -13.69
C ARG A 99 -16.12 -12.91 -12.54
N LYS A 100 -17.08 -13.82 -12.76
CA LYS A 100 -17.44 -14.89 -11.80
C LYS A 100 -16.33 -15.92 -11.58
N LYS A 101 -15.40 -16.08 -12.54
CA LYS A 101 -14.30 -17.06 -12.51
C LYS A 101 -12.99 -16.36 -12.13
N PHE A 102 -12.34 -16.82 -11.06
CA PHE A 102 -11.03 -16.35 -10.62
C PHE A 102 -9.99 -17.29 -11.23
N TYR A 103 -9.19 -16.81 -12.18
CA TYR A 103 -8.21 -17.65 -12.87
C TYR A 103 -6.95 -17.82 -12.03
N ILE A 104 -6.15 -18.85 -12.32
CA ILE A 104 -4.85 -19.08 -11.66
C ILE A 104 -3.96 -17.82 -11.76
N SER A 105 -4.00 -17.13 -12.90
CA SER A 105 -3.31 -15.84 -13.08
C SER A 105 -3.66 -14.80 -12.02
N ASN A 106 -4.93 -14.71 -11.59
CA ASN A 106 -5.34 -13.76 -10.55
C ASN A 106 -4.77 -14.12 -9.18
N ILE A 107 -4.60 -15.42 -8.89
CA ILE A 107 -3.99 -15.90 -7.65
C ILE A 107 -2.51 -15.51 -7.64
N VAL A 108 -1.79 -15.83 -8.72
CA VAL A 108 -0.36 -15.52 -8.87
C VAL A 108 -0.12 -14.01 -8.80
N LEU A 109 -0.91 -13.21 -9.52
CA LEU A 109 -0.79 -11.76 -9.54
C LEU A 109 -1.12 -11.12 -8.17
N SER A 110 -2.12 -11.62 -7.45
CA SER A 110 -2.45 -11.13 -6.11
C SER A 110 -1.36 -11.48 -5.09
N LEU A 111 -0.78 -12.68 -5.20
CA LEU A 111 0.35 -13.10 -4.36
C LEU A 111 1.59 -12.24 -4.65
N LEU A 112 1.93 -12.06 -5.93
CA LEU A 112 3.05 -11.23 -6.36
C LEU A 112 2.88 -9.77 -5.90
N SER A 113 1.69 -9.20 -6.05
CA SER A 113 1.37 -7.85 -5.54
C SER A 113 1.59 -7.75 -4.02
N SER A 114 1.16 -8.76 -3.27
CA SER A 114 1.32 -8.79 -1.81
C SER A 114 2.79 -8.87 -1.41
N VAL A 115 3.57 -9.72 -2.08
CA VAL A 115 5.02 -9.86 -1.86
C VAL A 115 5.73 -8.55 -2.18
N LEU A 116 5.44 -7.92 -3.32
CA LEU A 116 6.06 -6.66 -3.73
C LEU A 116 5.78 -5.51 -2.75
N LEU A 117 4.55 -5.42 -2.22
CA LEU A 117 4.20 -4.44 -1.19
C LEU A 117 4.99 -4.67 0.11
N ILE A 118 5.10 -5.91 0.56
CA ILE A 118 5.87 -6.25 1.77
C ILE A 118 7.36 -5.94 1.56
N VAL A 119 7.94 -6.36 0.44
CA VAL A 119 9.34 -6.11 0.10
C VAL A 119 9.62 -4.61 0.03
N SER A 120 8.76 -3.85 -0.65
CA SER A 120 8.88 -2.38 -0.73
C SER A 120 8.81 -1.72 0.65
N ALA A 121 7.91 -2.18 1.52
CA ALA A 121 7.80 -1.70 2.90
C ALA A 121 9.06 -1.99 3.72
N LEU A 122 9.57 -3.22 3.67
CA LEU A 122 10.78 -3.61 4.42
C LEU A 122 12.02 -2.83 3.96
N ILE A 123 12.18 -2.68 2.64
CA ILE A 123 13.29 -1.91 2.05
C ILE A 123 13.18 -0.43 2.46
N THR A 124 11.99 0.15 2.40
CA THR A 124 11.76 1.54 2.83
C THR A 124 12.09 1.74 4.30
N LEU A 125 11.61 0.86 5.18
CA LEU A 125 11.91 0.92 6.62
C LEU A 125 13.41 0.80 6.91
N TYR A 126 14.09 -0.12 6.21
CA TYR A 126 15.53 -0.30 6.33
C TYR A 126 16.30 0.95 5.93
N TYR A 127 16.10 1.45 4.71
CA TYR A 127 16.82 2.62 4.21
C TYR A 127 16.47 3.87 5.00
N ASN A 128 15.20 4.10 5.34
CA ASN A 128 14.82 5.25 6.18
C ASN A 128 15.49 5.20 7.55
N SER A 129 15.62 4.02 8.16
CA SER A 129 16.31 3.88 9.45
C SER A 129 17.80 4.26 9.36
N VAL A 130 18.49 3.76 8.32
CA VAL A 130 19.91 4.04 8.09
C VAL A 130 20.14 5.51 7.72
N LEU A 131 19.39 6.00 6.73
CA LEU A 131 19.54 7.34 6.18
C LEU A 131 19.14 8.42 7.17
N ASN A 132 18.12 8.19 8.01
CA ASN A 132 17.78 9.13 9.08
C ASN A 132 18.95 9.34 10.05
N ARG A 133 19.63 8.25 10.47
CA ARG A 133 20.81 8.35 11.34
C ARG A 133 21.97 9.05 10.67
N MET A 134 22.21 8.78 9.39
CA MET A 134 23.24 9.49 8.61
C MET A 134 22.91 10.98 8.49
N TYR A 135 21.66 11.32 8.17
CA TYR A 135 21.19 12.70 8.03
C TYR A 135 21.29 13.48 9.34
N ALA A 136 20.99 12.84 10.47
CA ALA A 136 21.11 13.45 11.79
C ALA A 136 22.57 13.82 12.14
N ARG A 137 23.55 13.07 11.63
CA ARG A 137 24.98 13.29 11.90
C ARG A 137 25.61 14.41 11.06
N ILE A 138 24.93 14.85 9.99
CA ILE A 138 25.42 15.96 9.17
C ILE A 138 25.44 17.23 10.02
N THR A 139 26.61 17.80 10.22
CA THR A 139 26.82 19.02 11.01
C THR A 139 26.57 20.28 10.17
N GLU A 140 26.39 21.42 10.84
CA GLU A 140 26.28 22.72 10.15
C GLU A 140 27.57 23.14 9.44
N GLU A 141 28.72 22.64 9.89
CA GLU A 141 30.00 22.85 9.21
C GLU A 141 30.06 22.12 7.86
N GLU A 142 29.41 20.94 7.78
CA GLU A 142 29.34 20.16 6.54
C GLU A 142 28.26 20.70 5.60
N VAL A 143 27.11 21.08 6.15
CA VAL A 143 25.96 21.64 5.41
C VAL A 143 25.38 22.83 6.19
N PRO A 144 25.82 24.06 5.87
CA PRO A 144 25.32 25.26 6.52
C PRO A 144 23.80 25.40 6.40
N ALA A 145 23.15 25.81 7.49
CA ALA A 145 21.70 25.92 7.58
C ALA A 145 21.09 26.85 6.51
N TYR A 146 21.80 27.93 6.13
CA TYR A 146 21.32 28.89 5.13
C TYR A 146 21.13 28.28 3.73
N LEU A 147 21.86 27.21 3.39
CA LEU A 147 21.71 26.56 2.09
C LEU A 147 20.34 25.90 1.94
N TYR A 148 19.75 25.40 3.04
CA TYR A 148 18.38 24.89 3.00
C TYR A 148 17.37 26.00 2.66
N ALA A 149 17.57 27.22 3.16
CA ALA A 149 16.72 28.35 2.82
C ALA A 149 16.90 28.80 1.36
N VAL A 150 18.16 28.89 0.88
CA VAL A 150 18.50 29.34 -0.48
C VAL A 150 17.94 28.40 -1.55
N HIS A 151 17.95 27.09 -1.32
CA HIS A 151 17.42 26.11 -2.27
C HIS A 151 15.92 25.81 -2.06
N GLY A 152 15.21 26.62 -1.26
CA GLY A 152 13.77 26.45 -1.04
C GLY A 152 13.39 25.18 -0.25
N ALA A 153 14.37 24.51 0.37
CA ALA A 153 14.16 23.37 1.27
C ALA A 153 13.63 23.80 2.65
N GLY A 154 13.72 25.10 2.97
CA GLY A 154 13.35 25.67 4.24
C GLY A 154 14.38 25.31 5.31
N GLU A 155 14.07 24.30 6.11
CA GLU A 155 14.90 23.86 7.23
C GLU A 155 15.21 22.36 7.14
N LYS A 156 16.21 21.92 7.90
CA LYS A 156 16.57 20.51 8.02
C LYS A 156 15.38 19.69 8.56
N SER A 157 14.68 19.00 7.65
CA SER A 157 13.47 18.25 7.95
C SER A 157 13.64 16.74 7.81
N PHE A 158 13.09 15.99 8.77
CA PHE A 158 13.04 14.52 8.76
C PHE A 158 11.70 13.98 8.26
N GLN A 159 10.84 14.85 7.73
CA GLN A 159 9.46 14.53 7.40
C GLN A 159 9.37 13.44 6.31
N VAL A 160 10.28 13.43 5.34
CA VAL A 160 10.33 12.42 4.29
C VAL A 160 10.45 11.01 4.87
N PHE A 161 11.33 10.80 5.87
CA PHE A 161 11.50 9.50 6.52
C PHE A 161 10.25 9.09 7.31
N LYS A 162 9.61 10.05 8.01
CA LYS A 162 8.36 9.79 8.75
C LYS A 162 7.23 9.36 7.82
N ILE A 163 7.04 10.08 6.72
CA ILE A 163 6.02 9.76 5.71
C ILE A 163 6.28 8.37 5.11
N GLY A 164 7.53 8.06 4.75
CA GLY A 164 7.89 6.74 4.21
C GLY A 164 7.62 5.59 5.19
N ASN A 165 7.89 5.79 6.49
CA ASN A 165 7.60 4.78 7.51
C ASN A 165 6.09 4.57 7.68
N VAL A 166 5.29 5.64 7.67
CA VAL A 166 3.83 5.54 7.73
C VAL A 166 3.28 4.83 6.49
N LEU A 167 3.76 5.18 5.29
CA LEU A 167 3.38 4.49 4.05
C LEU A 167 3.75 3.01 4.09
N SER A 168 4.89 2.65 4.69
CA SER A 168 5.32 1.26 4.84
C SER A 168 4.35 0.44 5.68
N VAL A 169 3.80 1.01 6.76
CA VAL A 169 2.75 0.36 7.56
C VAL A 169 1.49 0.13 6.70
N PHE A 170 1.07 1.13 5.93
CA PHE A 170 -0.09 0.98 5.03
C PHE A 170 0.13 -0.06 3.92
N MET A 171 1.34 -0.16 3.37
CA MET A 171 1.71 -1.20 2.39
C MET A 171 1.58 -2.61 3.00
N ILE A 172 2.05 -2.80 4.24
CA ILE A 172 1.91 -4.09 4.94
C ILE A 172 0.43 -4.40 5.19
N VAL A 173 -0.35 -3.43 5.66
CA VAL A 173 -1.81 -3.61 5.87
C VAL A 173 -2.51 -3.97 4.56
N ALA A 174 -2.20 -3.28 3.46
CA ALA A 174 -2.75 -3.58 2.14
C ALA A 174 -2.39 -5.00 1.66
N ALA A 175 -1.16 -5.44 1.87
CA ALA A 175 -0.71 -6.79 1.54
C ALA A 175 -1.47 -7.85 2.36
N VAL A 176 -1.61 -7.66 3.68
CA VAL A 176 -2.37 -8.59 4.54
C VAL A 176 -3.84 -8.65 4.12
N MET A 177 -4.47 -7.51 3.83
CA MET A 177 -5.85 -7.47 3.33
C MET A 177 -6.00 -8.24 2.00
N LEU A 178 -5.06 -8.06 1.07
CA LEU A 178 -5.07 -8.75 -0.22
C LEU A 178 -4.89 -10.27 -0.05
N LEU A 179 -4.01 -10.71 0.87
CA LEU A 179 -3.83 -12.12 1.22
C LEU A 179 -5.08 -12.74 1.85
N ILE A 180 -5.72 -12.05 2.81
CA ILE A 180 -6.98 -12.51 3.42
C ILE A 180 -8.05 -12.65 2.34
N PHE A 181 -8.17 -11.67 1.46
CA PHE A 181 -9.11 -11.71 0.35
C PHE A 181 -8.84 -12.89 -0.60
N LEU A 182 -7.57 -13.16 -0.91
CA LEU A 182 -7.15 -14.28 -1.73
C LEU A 182 -7.55 -15.62 -1.10
N VAL A 183 -7.29 -15.81 0.20
CA VAL A 183 -7.67 -17.03 0.93
C VAL A 183 -9.19 -17.24 0.90
N GLN A 184 -9.98 -16.18 1.09
CA GLN A 184 -11.44 -16.25 1.00
C GLN A 184 -11.91 -16.66 -0.40
N LYS A 185 -11.29 -16.11 -1.46
CA LYS A 185 -11.60 -16.47 -2.85
C LYS A 185 -11.27 -17.93 -3.15
N LEU A 186 -10.11 -18.41 -2.71
CA LEU A 186 -9.71 -19.81 -2.88
C LEU A 186 -10.70 -20.77 -2.21
N ARG A 187 -11.14 -20.46 -0.98
CA ARG A 187 -12.17 -21.26 -0.28
C ARG A 187 -13.48 -21.31 -1.06
N ALA A 188 -13.98 -20.15 -1.50
CA ALA A 188 -15.22 -20.06 -2.28
C ALA A 188 -15.14 -20.80 -3.63
N GLN A 189 -13.96 -20.84 -4.27
CA GLN A 189 -13.78 -21.62 -5.50
C GLN A 189 -13.80 -23.12 -5.25
N LYS A 190 -13.12 -23.59 -4.19
CA LYS A 190 -13.16 -25.01 -3.80
C LYS A 190 -14.59 -25.48 -3.50
N GLU A 191 -15.36 -24.65 -2.79
CA GLU A 191 -16.76 -24.95 -2.49
C GLU A 191 -17.63 -25.00 -3.75
N ARG A 192 -17.47 -24.04 -4.66
CA ARG A 192 -18.18 -24.06 -5.96
C ARG A 192 -17.84 -25.28 -6.80
N ALA A 193 -16.57 -25.69 -6.85
CA ALA A 193 -16.15 -26.88 -7.58
C ALA A 193 -16.86 -28.14 -7.04
N ARG A 194 -16.88 -28.30 -5.71
CA ARG A 194 -17.60 -29.42 -5.05
C ARG A 194 -19.10 -29.41 -5.33
N LEU A 195 -19.74 -28.24 -5.34
CA LEU A 195 -21.17 -28.14 -5.64
C LEU A 195 -21.48 -28.49 -7.10
N ILE A 196 -20.62 -28.08 -8.04
CA ILE A 196 -20.75 -28.45 -9.46
C ILE A 196 -20.58 -29.96 -9.64
N GLU A 197 -19.57 -30.55 -9.01
CA GLU A 197 -19.35 -32.00 -9.04
C GLU A 197 -20.58 -32.76 -8.54
N LYS A 198 -21.17 -32.35 -7.40
CA LYS A 198 -22.41 -32.94 -6.88
C LYS A 198 -23.60 -32.79 -7.83
N MET A 199 -23.74 -31.66 -8.52
CA MET A 199 -24.85 -31.42 -9.46
C MET A 199 -24.72 -32.26 -10.74
N VAL A 200 -23.50 -32.51 -11.21
CA VAL A 200 -23.26 -33.37 -12.38
C VAL A 200 -23.59 -34.81 -12.03
N ILE A 201 -23.10 -35.32 -10.90
CA ILE A 201 -23.39 -36.68 -10.43
C ILE A 201 -24.90 -36.89 -10.23
N SER A 202 -25.63 -35.89 -9.72
CA SER A 202 -27.07 -36.00 -9.51
C SER A 202 -27.91 -35.88 -10.79
N HIS A 203 -27.33 -35.51 -11.93
CA HIS A 203 -28.00 -35.48 -13.23
C HIS A 203 -27.66 -36.70 -14.10
N GLU A 204 -26.61 -37.45 -13.74
CA GLU A 204 -26.22 -38.70 -14.40
C GLU A 204 -26.93 -39.94 -13.81
N HIS A 205 -27.66 -39.78 -12.70
CA HIS A 205 -28.51 -40.79 -12.06
C HIS A 205 -29.99 -40.38 -12.09
#